data_AF-A0A925HR53-F1
#
_entry.id   AF-A0A925HR53-F1
#
_cell.length_a   1.000
_cell.length_b   1.000
_cell.length_c   1.000
_cell.angle_alpha   90.00
_cell.angle_beta   90.00
_cell.angle_gamma   90.00
#
_symmetry.space_group_name_H-M   'P 1'
#
loop_
_entity.id
_entity.type
_entity.pdbx_description
1 polymer ?
#
loop_
_entity_poly.entity_id
_entity_poly.type
_entity_poly.pdbx_seq_one_letter_code
_entity_poly.pdbx_strand_id
1 'polypeptide(L)'
;MSDRRARLALASGIAMVCAIYTWIQHDYFIVHGSAPDSLYLWRAAQLMTHGLDPWSAAVWNNATTAFTGAHDAGWTVRLVDPLYYPMPAVLLWVPLSMLPFLAATTLFNSIGAFLFVYAVTRDGLHRAWLCGSMPFVFAMRFGQWSPLIAAAVVLPALAAVLVAKPNLGLPVFVSAPSITAAIACALLLVLPTLIAPWWVREWIANVSGALGRSAPHPAPVTMFGGA
;
A
#
# COMPACT_ATOMS: atom_id res chain seq x y z
N MET A 1 6.51 -30.64 -5.78
CA MET A 1 6.98 -29.44 -5.04
C MET A 1 8.11 -28.82 -5.87
N SER A 2 8.00 -27.55 -6.26
CA SER A 2 9.06 -26.85 -6.99
C SER A 2 10.30 -26.68 -6.11
N ASP A 3 11.50 -26.78 -6.70
CA ASP A 3 12.77 -26.57 -6.00
C ASP A 3 12.76 -25.19 -5.30
N ARG A 4 12.97 -25.20 -3.98
CA ARG A 4 13.01 -23.99 -3.15
C ARG A 4 14.03 -22.98 -3.69
N ARG A 5 15.17 -23.44 -4.19
CA ARG A 5 16.21 -22.56 -4.76
C ARG A 5 15.71 -21.86 -6.02
N ALA A 6 15.10 -22.62 -6.93
CA ALA A 6 14.51 -22.06 -8.15
C ALA A 6 13.42 -21.02 -7.85
N ARG A 7 12.56 -21.26 -6.84
CA ARG A 7 11.54 -20.30 -6.41
C ARG A 7 12.16 -19.01 -5.85
N LEU A 8 13.17 -19.13 -5.00
CA LEU A 8 13.87 -17.97 -4.44
C LEU A 8 14.54 -17.15 -5.54
N ALA A 9 15.24 -17.81 -6.47
CA ALA A 9 15.87 -17.15 -7.60
C ALA A 9 14.85 -16.40 -8.48
N LEU A 10 13.73 -17.04 -8.80
CA LEU A 10 12.65 -16.44 -9.60
C LEU A 10 12.00 -15.25 -8.88
N ALA A 11 11.67 -15.39 -7.59
CA ALA A 11 11.11 -14.32 -6.78
C ALA A 11 12.05 -13.11 -6.68
N SER A 12 13.35 -13.35 -6.46
CA SER A 12 14.36 -12.29 -6.45
C SER A 12 14.49 -11.59 -7.80
N GLY A 13 14.50 -12.35 -8.90
CA GLY A 13 14.57 -11.80 -10.26
C GLY A 13 13.38 -10.88 -10.57
N ILE A 14 12.15 -11.33 -10.29
CA ILE A 14 10.95 -10.52 -10.51
C ILE A 14 10.93 -9.31 -9.56
N ALA A 15 11.32 -9.46 -8.30
CA ALA A 15 11.40 -8.37 -7.35
C ALA A 15 12.40 -7.27 -7.78
N MET A 16 13.53 -7.66 -8.37
CA MET A 16 14.51 -6.74 -8.95
C MET A 16 13.93 -5.99 -10.15
N VAL A 17 13.25 -6.68 -11.06
CA VAL A 17 12.56 -6.03 -12.19
C VAL A 17 11.50 -5.04 -11.70
N CYS A 18 10.72 -5.42 -10.69
CA CYS A 18 9.73 -4.53 -10.07
C CYS A 18 10.38 -3.34 -9.35
N ALA A 19 11.58 -3.52 -8.79
CA ALA A 19 12.36 -2.44 -8.18
C ALA A 19 12.69 -1.38 -9.22
N ILE A 20 13.31 -1.82 -10.33
CA ILE A 20 13.71 -0.95 -11.45
C ILE A 20 12.49 -0.26 -12.06
N TYR A 21 11.42 -1.02 -12.32
CA TYR A 21 10.17 -0.48 -12.85
C TYR A 21 9.57 0.59 -11.92
N THR A 22 9.49 0.32 -10.62
CA THR A 22 8.94 1.26 -9.63
C THR A 22 9.79 2.54 -9.57
N TRP A 23 11.11 2.40 -9.55
CA TRP A 23 12.03 3.54 -9.51
C TRP A 23 11.82 4.47 -10.70
N ILE A 24 11.81 3.92 -11.92
CA ILE A 24 11.62 4.70 -13.16
C ILE A 24 10.22 5.31 -13.22
N GLN A 25 9.19 4.53 -12.92
CA GLN A 25 7.81 5.00 -13.03
C GLN A 25 7.47 6.06 -11.99
N HIS A 26 7.89 5.89 -10.73
CA HIS A 26 7.53 6.84 -9.68
C HIS A 26 8.24 8.17 -9.85
N ASP A 27 9.49 8.15 -10.35
CA ASP A 27 10.16 9.37 -10.78
C ASP A 27 9.35 10.10 -11.87
N TYR A 28 8.91 9.37 -12.90
CA TYR A 28 8.05 9.92 -13.95
C TYR A 28 6.70 10.44 -13.42
N PHE A 29 6.03 9.71 -12.52
CA PHE A 29 4.72 10.10 -11.98
C PHE A 29 4.76 11.35 -11.14
N ILE A 30 5.78 11.49 -10.30
CA ILE A 30 6.01 12.68 -9.47
C ILE A 30 6.15 13.90 -10.38
N VAL A 31 6.90 13.76 -11.49
CA VAL A 31 7.06 14.83 -12.49
C VAL A 31 5.73 15.20 -13.16
N HIS A 32 4.81 14.24 -13.35
CA HIS A 32 3.52 14.46 -14.02
C HIS A 32 2.35 14.66 -13.04
N GLY A 33 2.64 14.89 -11.76
CA GLY A 33 1.67 15.34 -10.77
C GLY A 33 0.63 14.31 -10.33
N SER A 34 0.82 13.01 -10.56
CA SER A 34 -0.06 11.98 -9.97
C SER A 34 0.58 11.32 -8.76
N ALA A 35 -0.20 11.20 -7.68
CA ALA A 35 0.24 10.63 -6.42
C ALA A 35 -0.12 9.12 -6.34
N PRO A 36 0.86 8.21 -6.22
CA PRO A 36 0.56 6.81 -5.95
C PRO A 36 0.06 6.63 -4.51
N ASP A 37 -0.67 5.53 -4.23
CA ASP A 37 -1.17 5.21 -2.89
C ASP A 37 -0.05 5.18 -1.84
N SER A 38 1.13 4.66 -2.22
CA SER A 38 2.31 4.62 -1.36
C SER A 38 2.76 6.00 -0.91
N LEU A 39 2.50 7.05 -1.69
CA LEU A 39 2.90 8.40 -1.34
C LEU A 39 2.06 8.96 -0.18
N TYR A 40 0.74 8.71 -0.21
CA TYR A 40 -0.16 9.07 0.89
C TYR A 40 0.26 8.38 2.19
N LEU A 41 0.60 7.10 2.13
CA LEU A 41 1.03 6.32 3.30
C LEU A 41 2.39 6.77 3.83
N TRP A 42 3.37 7.00 2.95
CA TRP A 42 4.67 7.53 3.32
C TRP A 42 4.53 8.88 4.03
N ARG A 43 3.74 9.81 3.47
CA ARG A 43 3.53 11.13 4.07
C ARG A 43 2.76 11.05 5.39
N ALA A 44 1.70 10.25 5.46
CA ALA A 44 0.93 10.02 6.68
C ALA A 44 1.82 9.48 7.81
N ALA A 45 2.71 8.54 7.49
CA ALA A 45 3.64 7.97 8.45
C ALA A 45 4.62 9.02 8.97
N GLN A 46 5.16 9.90 8.10
CA GLN A 46 5.99 11.03 8.54
C GLN A 46 5.24 11.96 9.49
N LEU A 47 4.04 12.42 9.12
CA LEU A 47 3.22 13.33 9.94
C LEU A 47 3.02 12.75 11.34
N MET A 48 2.68 11.47 11.42
CA MET A 48 2.49 10.76 12.68
C MET A 48 3.79 10.67 13.51
N THR A 49 4.96 10.46 12.88
CA THR A 49 6.25 10.51 13.60
C THR A 49 6.60 11.89 14.15
N HIS A 50 5.99 12.95 13.60
CA HIS A 50 6.10 14.32 14.11
C HIS A 50 4.97 14.70 15.09
N GLY A 51 4.13 13.75 15.51
CA GLY A 51 3.01 13.98 16.43
C GLY A 51 1.83 14.72 15.80
N LEU A 52 1.76 14.78 14.46
CA LEU A 52 0.64 15.38 13.73
C LEU A 52 -0.41 14.32 13.38
N ASP A 53 -1.68 14.71 13.38
CA ASP A 53 -2.79 13.85 12.95
C ASP A 53 -2.81 13.73 11.41
N PRO A 54 -2.56 12.52 10.86
CA PRO A 54 -2.53 12.32 9.42
C PRO A 54 -3.92 12.24 8.77
N TRP A 55 -5.03 12.23 9.51
CA TRP A 55 -6.39 12.30 8.93
C TRP A 55 -6.96 13.71 8.90
N SER A 56 -6.36 14.66 9.61
CA SER A 56 -6.84 16.04 9.65
C SER A 56 -6.87 16.70 8.25
N ALA A 57 -8.02 17.26 7.88
CA ALA A 57 -8.20 17.92 6.59
C ALA A 57 -7.28 19.14 6.39
N ALA A 58 -6.90 19.79 7.50
CA ALA A 58 -5.96 20.92 7.49
C ALA A 58 -4.59 20.54 6.91
N VAL A 59 -4.18 19.27 7.07
CA VAL A 59 -2.92 18.79 6.52
C VAL A 59 -3.02 18.60 5.01
N TRP A 60 -4.08 17.99 4.50
CA TRP A 60 -4.17 17.62 3.07
C TRP A 60 -4.59 18.78 2.17
N ASN A 61 -5.52 19.63 2.60
CA ASN A 61 -6.10 20.68 1.76
C ASN A 61 -5.07 21.72 1.26
N ASN A 62 -3.95 21.86 1.96
CA ASN A 62 -2.83 22.75 1.62
C ASN A 62 -1.46 22.04 1.63
N ALA A 63 -1.40 20.71 1.71
CA ALA A 63 -0.13 19.98 1.65
C ALA A 63 0.41 19.98 0.22
N THR A 64 1.26 20.96 -0.07
CA THR A 64 2.38 20.73 -0.99
C THR A 64 3.43 19.97 -0.22
N THR A 65 3.54 18.68 -0.49
CA THR A 65 4.69 17.92 0.01
C THR A 65 5.84 18.21 -0.94
N ALA A 66 6.79 19.04 -0.49
CA ALA A 66 8.05 19.22 -1.18
C ALA A 66 8.87 17.95 -0.99
N PHE A 67 9.29 17.34 -2.10
CA PHE A 67 10.17 16.18 -2.07
C PHE A 67 11.61 16.65 -2.19
N THR A 68 12.41 16.40 -1.17
CA THR A 68 13.87 16.31 -1.32
C THR A 68 14.20 14.85 -1.63
N GLY A 69 14.13 14.50 -2.92
CA GLY A 69 14.53 13.20 -3.45
C GLY A 69 15.89 13.26 -4.14
N ALA A 70 16.34 12.13 -4.72
CA ALA A 70 17.62 12.03 -5.44
C ALA A 70 17.80 13.04 -6.59
N HIS A 71 16.71 13.67 -7.03
CA HIS A 71 16.73 14.90 -7.79
C HIS A 71 16.42 16.07 -6.84
N ASP A 72 17.44 16.86 -6.48
CA ASP A 72 17.37 18.14 -5.73
C ASP A 72 16.53 19.23 -6.43
N ALA A 73 15.60 18.86 -7.31
CA ALA A 73 14.84 19.76 -8.18
C ALA A 73 13.59 20.37 -7.53
N GLY A 74 13.36 20.19 -6.22
CA GLY A 74 12.31 20.91 -5.50
C GLY A 74 10.88 20.62 -5.98
N TRP A 75 10.62 19.41 -6.49
CA TRP A 75 9.28 19.04 -6.96
C TRP A 75 8.28 19.02 -5.80
N THR A 76 7.10 19.58 -6.07
CA THR A 76 5.97 19.55 -5.14
C THR A 76 4.85 18.73 -5.75
N VAL A 77 4.45 17.64 -5.11
CA VAL A 77 3.22 16.93 -5.46
C VAL A 77 2.13 17.44 -4.54
N ARG A 78 1.04 17.90 -5.13
CA ARG A 78 -0.15 18.26 -4.38
C ARG A 78 -0.94 17.00 -4.07
N LEU A 79 -1.10 16.71 -2.78
CA LEU A 79 -1.93 15.60 -2.32
C LEU A 79 -3.34 16.15 -2.15
N VAL A 80 -4.18 15.93 -3.16
CA VAL A 80 -5.51 16.55 -3.25
C VAL A 80 -6.58 15.77 -2.50
N ASP A 81 -6.34 14.50 -2.21
CA ASP A 81 -7.26 13.65 -1.47
C ASP A 81 -6.94 13.61 0.02
N PRO A 82 -7.95 13.46 0.88
CA PRO A 82 -7.72 13.08 2.26
C PRO A 82 -7.17 11.65 2.35
N LEU A 83 -6.59 11.32 3.49
CA LEU A 83 -6.07 9.98 3.74
C LEU A 83 -7.21 8.96 3.88
N TYR A 84 -7.34 8.06 2.89
CA TYR A 84 -8.31 6.95 2.90
C TYR A 84 -7.82 5.67 3.57
N TYR A 85 -6.55 5.63 3.96
CA TYR A 85 -5.96 4.48 4.61
C TYR A 85 -6.19 4.49 6.13
N PRO A 86 -6.48 3.33 6.75
CA PRO A 86 -6.64 3.24 8.20
C PRO A 86 -5.27 3.26 8.90
N MET A 87 -5.26 3.53 10.20
CA MET A 87 -4.01 3.66 10.97
C MET A 87 -3.07 2.44 10.91
N PRO A 88 -3.54 1.18 10.90
CA PRO A 88 -2.66 0.02 10.72
C PRO A 88 -1.79 0.11 9.45
N ALA A 89 -2.34 0.65 8.36
CA ALA A 89 -1.58 0.83 7.11
C ALA A 89 -0.48 1.89 7.28
N VAL A 90 -0.79 2.99 7.98
CA VAL A 90 0.15 4.07 8.29
C VAL A 90 1.28 3.56 9.18
N LEU A 91 0.96 2.79 10.23
CA LEU A 91 1.96 2.19 11.13
C LEU A 91 2.93 1.27 10.40
N LEU A 92 2.44 0.43 9.48
CA LEU A 92 3.29 -0.44 8.67
C LEU A 92 4.26 0.35 7.76
N TRP A 93 3.94 1.60 7.45
CA TRP A 93 4.78 2.49 6.66
C TRP A 93 5.75 3.36 7.47
N VAL A 94 5.60 3.45 8.80
CA VAL A 94 6.53 4.19 9.69
C VAL A 94 8.01 3.82 9.48
N PRO A 95 8.42 2.54 9.44
CA PRO A 95 9.84 2.23 9.19
C PRO A 95 10.30 2.68 7.80
N LEU A 96 9.40 2.66 6.80
CA LEU A 96 9.71 3.07 5.43
C LEU A 96 9.74 4.60 5.27
N SER A 97 9.02 5.35 6.11
CA SER A 97 8.96 6.81 6.03
C SER A 97 10.25 7.51 6.45
N MET A 98 11.18 6.76 7.05
CA MET A 98 12.55 7.21 7.35
C MET A 98 13.44 7.25 6.09
N LEU A 99 13.02 6.62 5.00
CA LEU A 99 13.73 6.62 3.72
C LEU A 99 13.17 7.71 2.79
N PRO A 100 13.97 8.20 1.82
CA PRO A 100 13.43 8.98 0.70
C PRO A 100 12.28 8.23 0.01
N PHE A 101 11.25 8.95 -0.42
CA PHE A 101 10.02 8.34 -0.95
C PHE A 101 10.29 7.28 -2.04
N LEU A 102 11.16 7.59 -3.02
CA LEU A 102 11.52 6.65 -4.09
C LEU A 102 12.15 5.36 -3.56
N ALA A 103 13.00 5.43 -2.52
CA ALA A 103 13.57 4.24 -1.91
C ALA A 103 12.51 3.46 -1.12
N ALA A 104 11.65 4.15 -0.36
CA ALA A 104 10.58 3.56 0.41
C ALA A 104 9.59 2.77 -0.45
N THR A 105 9.08 3.40 -1.51
CA THR A 105 8.10 2.80 -2.44
C THR A 105 8.72 1.65 -3.27
N THR A 106 9.97 1.81 -3.71
CA THR A 106 10.71 0.74 -4.39
C THR A 106 10.87 -0.47 -3.49
N LEU A 107 11.28 -0.27 -2.23
CA LEU A 107 11.44 -1.36 -1.27
C LEU A 107 10.09 -2.05 -0.97
N PHE A 108 9.04 -1.28 -0.72
CA PHE A 108 7.69 -1.81 -0.48
C PHE A 108 7.22 -2.71 -1.64
N ASN A 109 7.33 -2.21 -2.87
CA ASN A 109 6.92 -2.95 -4.06
C ASN A 109 7.77 -4.19 -4.32
N SER A 110 9.09 -4.10 -4.17
CA SER A 110 9.99 -5.24 -4.36
C SER A 110 9.75 -6.33 -3.34
N ILE A 111 9.51 -5.98 -2.06
CA ILE A 111 9.13 -6.94 -1.02
C ILE A 111 7.77 -7.57 -1.37
N GLY A 112 6.79 -6.76 -1.77
CA GLY A 112 5.47 -7.24 -2.19
C GLY A 112 5.53 -8.21 -3.36
N ALA A 113 6.29 -7.87 -4.41
CA ALA A 113 6.52 -8.72 -5.58
C ALA A 113 7.25 -10.01 -5.21
N PHE A 114 8.32 -9.93 -4.41
CA PHE A 114 9.06 -11.10 -3.94
C PHE A 114 8.14 -12.08 -3.22
N LEU A 115 7.41 -11.59 -2.20
CA LEU A 115 6.53 -12.43 -1.37
C LEU A 115 5.38 -13.00 -2.19
N PHE A 116 4.80 -12.21 -3.10
CA PHE A 116 3.76 -12.68 -4.02
C PHE A 116 4.28 -13.83 -4.90
N VAL A 117 5.39 -13.62 -5.63
CA VAL A 117 5.97 -14.65 -6.51
C VAL A 117 6.33 -15.89 -5.71
N TYR A 118 6.98 -15.71 -4.56
CA TYR A 118 7.35 -16.81 -3.70
C TYR A 118 6.11 -17.61 -3.25
N ALA A 119 5.03 -16.93 -2.86
CA ALA A 119 3.76 -17.54 -2.47
C ALA A 119 3.10 -18.31 -3.62
N VAL A 120 2.86 -17.65 -4.77
CA VAL A 120 2.07 -18.27 -5.86
C VAL A 120 2.81 -19.42 -6.54
N THR A 121 4.14 -19.41 -6.53
CA THR A 121 4.97 -20.48 -7.14
C THR A 121 5.18 -21.71 -6.26
N ARG A 122 4.55 -21.77 -5.07
CA ARG A 122 4.68 -22.92 -4.14
C ARG A 122 4.35 -24.28 -4.78
N ASP A 123 3.39 -24.30 -5.70
CA ASP A 123 2.90 -25.51 -6.35
C ASP A 123 3.44 -25.67 -7.79
N GLY A 124 4.27 -24.73 -8.25
CA GLY A 124 4.86 -24.75 -9.59
C GLY A 124 5.27 -23.37 -10.09
N LEU A 125 6.39 -23.30 -10.81
CA LEU A 125 6.96 -22.04 -11.32
C LEU A 125 6.10 -21.40 -12.42
N HIS A 126 5.28 -22.19 -13.12
CA HIS A 126 4.44 -21.70 -14.22
C HIS A 126 3.54 -20.53 -13.77
N ARG A 127 3.07 -20.49 -12.52
CA ARG A 127 2.21 -19.40 -12.00
C ARG A 127 2.87 -18.02 -11.95
N ALA A 128 4.18 -17.92 -12.20
CA ALA A 128 4.86 -16.63 -12.28
C ALA A 128 4.34 -15.73 -13.42
N TRP A 129 3.67 -16.30 -14.44
CA TRP A 129 3.02 -15.51 -15.51
C TRP A 129 2.00 -14.51 -14.97
N LEU A 130 1.43 -14.73 -13.77
CA LEU A 130 0.54 -13.79 -13.10
C LEU A 130 1.18 -12.39 -12.93
N CYS A 131 2.50 -12.31 -12.84
CA CYS A 131 3.23 -11.04 -12.75
C CYS A 131 3.21 -10.24 -14.05
N GLY A 132 2.93 -10.89 -15.19
CA GLY A 132 2.74 -10.21 -16.48
C GLY A 132 1.32 -9.67 -16.67
N SER A 133 0.41 -9.88 -15.71
CA SER A 133 -0.98 -9.41 -15.81
C SER A 133 -1.09 -7.89 -15.54
N MET A 134 -2.06 -7.24 -16.18
CA MET A 134 -2.31 -5.82 -15.95
C MET A 134 -2.57 -5.47 -14.48
N PRO A 135 -3.38 -6.23 -13.70
CA PRO A 135 -3.56 -5.95 -12.27
C PRO A 135 -2.24 -5.92 -11.48
N PHE A 136 -1.30 -6.80 -11.79
CA PHE A 136 0.00 -6.81 -11.13
C PHE A 136 0.86 -5.60 -11.52
N VAL A 137 0.91 -5.26 -12.81
CA VAL A 137 1.62 -4.07 -13.30
C VAL A 137 1.06 -2.79 -12.65
N PHE A 138 -0.27 -2.65 -12.61
CA PHE A 138 -0.93 -1.55 -11.91
C PHE A 138 -0.61 -1.54 -10.41
N ALA A 139 -0.54 -2.71 -9.78
CA ALA A 139 -0.17 -2.80 -8.37
C ALA A 139 1.23 -2.24 -8.11
N MET A 140 2.21 -2.60 -8.94
CA MET A 140 3.57 -2.04 -8.86
C MET A 140 3.55 -0.54 -9.18
N ARG A 141 2.80 -0.14 -10.21
CA ARG A 141 2.71 1.26 -10.64
C ARG A 141 2.18 2.18 -9.54
N PHE A 142 1.24 1.74 -8.72
CA PHE A 142 0.59 2.59 -7.70
C PHE A 142 1.03 2.30 -6.26
N GLY A 143 2.00 1.40 -6.04
CA GLY A 143 2.42 1.08 -4.67
C GLY A 143 1.34 0.32 -3.89
N GLN A 144 0.62 -0.59 -4.55
CA GLN A 144 -0.58 -1.23 -4.00
C GLN A 144 -0.27 -2.36 -3.03
N TRP A 145 -1.16 -2.53 -2.04
CA TRP A 145 -1.13 -3.62 -1.07
C TRP A 145 -1.51 -5.00 -1.63
N SER A 146 -2.15 -5.05 -2.80
CA SER A 146 -2.75 -6.28 -3.34
C SER A 146 -1.76 -7.46 -3.49
N PRO A 147 -0.48 -7.29 -3.89
CA PRO A 147 0.45 -8.42 -3.96
C PRO A 147 0.78 -8.99 -2.59
N LEU A 148 0.96 -8.14 -1.56
CA LEU A 148 1.20 -8.58 -0.19
C LEU A 148 -0.03 -9.29 0.40
N ILE A 149 -1.22 -8.76 0.16
CA ILE A 149 -2.48 -9.36 0.62
C ILE A 149 -2.72 -10.70 -0.08
N ALA A 150 -2.45 -10.79 -1.39
CA ALA A 150 -2.53 -12.05 -2.12
C ALA A 150 -1.50 -13.07 -1.59
N ALA A 151 -0.28 -12.63 -1.24
CA ALA A 151 0.72 -13.49 -0.61
C ALA A 151 0.27 -13.99 0.79
N ALA A 152 -0.45 -13.17 1.55
CA ALA A 152 -0.94 -13.50 2.89
C ALA A 152 -1.95 -14.67 2.92
N VAL A 153 -2.62 -14.96 1.79
CA VAL A 153 -3.46 -16.17 1.63
C VAL A 153 -2.65 -17.45 1.86
N VAL A 154 -1.36 -17.43 1.49
CA VAL A 154 -0.47 -18.60 1.52
C VAL A 154 0.55 -18.50 2.64
N LEU A 155 0.89 -17.29 3.07
CA LEU A 155 1.93 -17.00 4.06
C LEU A 155 1.28 -16.39 5.32
N PRO A 156 0.91 -17.20 6.33
CA PRO A 156 0.23 -16.72 7.54
C PRO A 156 1.01 -15.64 8.31
N ALA A 157 2.34 -15.60 8.17
CA ALA A 157 3.19 -14.55 8.75
C ALA A 157 2.84 -13.14 8.24
N LEU A 158 2.17 -13.02 7.09
CA LEU A 158 1.73 -11.75 6.52
C LEU A 158 0.29 -11.37 6.90
N ALA A 159 -0.38 -12.16 7.75
CA ALA A 159 -1.79 -11.93 8.06
C ALA A 159 -2.09 -10.55 8.67
N ALA A 160 -1.13 -9.94 9.37
CA ALA A 160 -1.28 -8.59 9.90
C ALA A 160 -1.52 -7.54 8.79
N VAL A 161 -1.06 -7.79 7.56
CA VAL A 161 -1.25 -6.86 6.42
C VAL A 161 -2.71 -6.77 5.97
N LEU A 162 -3.56 -7.74 6.33
CA LEU A 162 -4.97 -7.75 5.94
C LEU A 162 -5.72 -6.49 6.46
N VAL A 163 -5.39 -6.01 7.66
CA VAL A 163 -6.04 -4.80 8.21
C VAL A 163 -5.54 -3.49 7.61
N ALA A 164 -4.44 -3.51 6.84
CA ALA A 164 -3.94 -2.33 6.14
C ALA A 164 -4.85 -1.89 5.00
N LYS A 165 -5.61 -2.81 4.42
CA LYS A 165 -6.58 -2.53 3.36
C LYS A 165 -7.84 -3.37 3.58
N PRO A 166 -8.73 -2.99 4.51
CA PRO A 166 -9.78 -3.85 5.04
C PRO A 166 -10.77 -4.32 3.97
N ASN A 167 -11.01 -3.53 2.93
CA ASN A 167 -11.84 -3.91 1.79
C ASN A 167 -11.26 -5.07 0.96
N LEU A 168 -9.94 -5.31 1.00
CA LEU A 168 -9.30 -6.49 0.41
C LEU A 168 -9.01 -7.58 1.46
N GLY A 169 -8.57 -7.17 2.64
CA GLY A 169 -8.13 -8.10 3.68
C GLY A 169 -9.26 -8.87 4.35
N LEU A 170 -10.43 -8.25 4.55
CA LEU A 170 -11.57 -8.94 5.16
C LEU A 170 -12.07 -10.11 4.30
N PRO A 171 -12.31 -9.95 2.97
CA PRO A 171 -12.64 -11.10 2.11
C PRO A 171 -11.61 -12.22 2.17
N VAL A 172 -10.32 -11.88 2.17
CA VAL A 172 -9.24 -12.88 2.28
C VAL A 172 -9.30 -13.61 3.62
N PHE A 173 -9.46 -12.90 4.74
CA PHE A 173 -9.58 -13.50 6.06
C PHE A 173 -10.79 -14.43 6.16
N VAL A 174 -11.95 -14.01 5.64
CA VAL A 174 -13.19 -14.81 5.66
C VAL A 174 -13.06 -16.07 4.81
N SER A 175 -12.31 -16.02 3.71
CA SER A 175 -12.10 -17.18 2.83
C SER A 175 -11.24 -18.29 3.47
N ALA A 176 -10.38 -17.93 4.43
CA ALA A 176 -9.46 -18.86 5.08
C ALA A 176 -9.12 -18.37 6.51
N PRO A 177 -10.08 -18.42 7.46
CA PRO A 177 -9.88 -17.88 8.79
C PRO A 177 -8.83 -18.67 9.57
N SER A 178 -8.05 -17.96 10.38
CA SER A 178 -7.01 -18.55 11.24
C SER A 178 -6.91 -17.77 12.54
N ILE A 179 -6.76 -18.47 13.66
CA ILE A 179 -6.56 -17.83 14.98
C ILE A 179 -5.28 -17.00 14.97
N THR A 180 -4.21 -17.49 14.36
CA THR A 180 -2.96 -16.73 14.22
C THR A 180 -3.18 -15.45 13.42
N ALA A 181 -3.95 -15.52 12.33
CA ALA A 181 -4.30 -14.35 11.54
C ALA A 181 -5.18 -13.36 12.33
N ALA A 182 -6.14 -13.86 13.09
CA ALA A 182 -7.01 -13.06 13.95
C ALA A 182 -6.22 -12.32 15.03
N ILE A 183 -5.29 -13.02 15.71
CA ILE A 183 -4.41 -12.41 16.72
C ILE A 183 -3.52 -11.34 16.07
N ALA A 184 -2.89 -11.64 14.94
CA ALA A 184 -2.03 -10.69 14.24
C ALA A 184 -2.78 -9.42 13.80
N CYS A 185 -4.00 -9.59 13.26
CA CYS A 185 -4.88 -8.47 12.90
C CYS A 185 -5.34 -7.70 14.14
N ALA A 186 -5.74 -8.39 15.21
CA ALA A 186 -6.19 -7.77 16.45
C ALA A 186 -5.09 -6.93 17.10
N LEU A 187 -3.86 -7.45 17.18
CA LEU A 187 -2.71 -6.69 17.69
C LEU A 187 -2.49 -5.41 16.87
N LEU A 188 -2.53 -5.50 15.53
CA LEU A 188 -2.34 -4.35 14.65
C LEU A 188 -3.55 -3.40 14.59
N LEU A 189 -4.70 -3.75 15.17
CA LEU A 189 -5.85 -2.85 15.36
C LEU A 189 -5.85 -2.20 16.75
N VAL A 190 -5.48 -2.94 17.78
CA VAL A 190 -5.47 -2.45 19.18
C VAL A 190 -4.32 -1.48 19.40
N LEU A 191 -3.10 -1.82 18.99
CA LEU A 191 -1.93 -0.96 19.17
C LEU A 191 -2.12 0.47 18.62
N PRO A 192 -2.58 0.67 17.36
CA PRO A 192 -2.86 2.02 16.87
C PRO A 192 -3.93 2.76 17.67
N THR A 193 -4.96 2.06 18.15
CA THR A 193 -6.02 2.67 18.95
C THR A 193 -5.51 3.19 20.30
N LEU A 194 -4.44 2.61 20.84
CA LEU A 194 -3.77 3.15 22.04
C LEU A 194 -2.94 4.40 21.75
N ILE A 195 -2.45 4.56 20.52
CA ILE A 195 -1.61 5.70 20.09
C ILE A 195 -2.49 6.90 19.70
N ALA A 196 -3.55 6.67 18.92
CA ALA A 196 -4.45 7.71 18.44
C ALA A 196 -5.92 7.25 18.53
N PRO A 197 -6.57 7.30 19.71
CA PRO A 197 -7.86 6.64 19.95
C PRO A 197 -9.02 7.12 19.05
N TRP A 198 -8.86 8.26 18.39
CA TRP A 198 -9.85 8.86 17.49
C TRP A 198 -9.68 8.45 16.02
N TRP A 199 -8.60 7.74 15.66
CA TRP A 199 -8.22 7.46 14.26
C TRP A 199 -9.36 6.79 13.48
N VAL A 200 -10.14 5.89 14.12
CA VAL A 200 -11.25 5.19 13.46
C VAL A 200 -12.32 6.18 13.00
N ARG A 201 -12.68 7.14 13.84
CA ARG A 201 -13.70 8.15 13.54
C ARG A 201 -13.24 9.04 12.39
N GLU A 202 -11.99 9.50 12.44
CA GLU A 202 -11.40 10.39 11.43
C GLU A 202 -11.21 9.68 10.09
N TRP A 203 -10.73 8.43 10.11
CA TRP A 203 -10.64 7.59 8.92
C TRP A 203 -12.00 7.36 8.28
N ILE A 204 -13.04 7.00 9.07
CA ILE A 204 -14.40 6.83 8.56
C ILE A 204 -14.93 8.13 7.97
N ALA A 205 -14.67 9.29 8.60
CA ALA A 205 -15.07 10.58 8.08
C ALA A 205 -14.44 10.87 6.69
N ASN A 206 -13.14 10.59 6.53
CA ASN A 206 -12.46 10.75 5.24
C ASN A 206 -13.00 9.80 4.16
N VAL A 207 -13.15 8.51 4.47
CA VAL A 207 -13.68 7.52 3.51
C VAL A 207 -15.13 7.81 3.15
N SER A 208 -15.95 8.20 4.12
CA SER A 208 -17.37 8.53 3.89
C SER A 208 -17.54 9.82 3.09
N GLY A 209 -16.64 10.80 3.28
CA GLY A 209 -16.57 11.99 2.44
C GLY A 209 -16.31 11.68 0.96
N ALA A 210 -15.49 10.66 0.67
CA ALA A 210 -15.21 10.22 -0.70
C ALA A 210 -16.36 9.45 -1.36
N LEU A 211 -17.36 8.99 -0.61
CA LEU A 211 -18.54 8.32 -1.15
C LEU A 211 -19.64 9.30 -1.58
N GLY A 212 -19.47 10.60 -1.32
CA GLY A 212 -20.38 11.64 -1.78
C GLY A 212 -20.34 11.82 -3.30
N ARG A 213 -21.48 12.16 -3.93
CA ARG A 213 -21.58 12.41 -5.39
C ARG A 213 -20.67 13.53 -5.92
N SER A 214 -20.13 14.37 -5.04
CA SER A 214 -19.21 15.47 -5.35
C SER A 214 -17.75 15.12 -5.05
N ALA A 215 -17.44 13.86 -4.71
CA ALA A 215 -16.08 13.44 -4.42
C ALA A 215 -15.22 13.48 -5.69
N PRO A 216 -13.91 13.80 -5.57
CA PRO A 216 -12.96 13.77 -6.68
C PRO A 216 -12.87 12.40 -7.37
N HIS A 217 -13.17 11.34 -6.63
CA HIS A 217 -13.12 9.94 -7.08
C HIS A 217 -14.41 9.20 -6.68
N PRO A 218 -15.52 9.39 -7.42
CA PRO A 218 -16.75 8.67 -7.15
C PRO A 218 -16.50 7.17 -7.30
N ALA A 219 -17.14 6.35 -6.46
CA ALA A 219 -17.04 4.91 -6.63
C ALA A 219 -17.59 4.53 -8.03
N PRO A 220 -16.92 3.68 -8.83
CA PRO A 220 -17.39 3.31 -10.17
C PRO A 220 -18.84 2.82 -10.20
N VAL A 221 -19.26 2.09 -9.16
CA VAL A 221 -20.64 1.60 -9.00
C VAL A 221 -21.69 2.72 -8.83
N THR A 222 -21.26 3.95 -8.54
CA THR A 222 -22.12 5.14 -8.43
C THR A 222 -22.13 5.99 -9.71
N MET A 223 -21.29 5.66 -10.69
CA MET A 223 -21.20 6.35 -11.98
C MET A 223 -21.97 5.56 -13.05
N PHE A 224 -22.72 6.27 -13.90
CA PHE A 224 -23.46 5.64 -14.99
C PHE A 224 -22.47 5.05 -16.01
N GLY A 225 -22.51 3.74 -16.23
CA GLY A 225 -21.56 3.04 -17.12
C GLY A 225 -20.28 2.54 -16.42
N GLY A 226 -20.12 2.77 -15.12
CA GLY A 226 -19.02 2.19 -14.33
C GLY A 226 -17.67 2.90 -14.48
N ALA A 227 -17.63 4.12 -15.03
CA ALA A 227 -16.43 4.95 -15.17
C ALA A 227 -16.78 6.45 -15.12
#